data_AF-A0A2G9ZE59-F1
#
_entry.id   AF-A0A2G9ZE59-F1
#
_cell.length_a   1.000
_cell.length_b   1.000
_cell.length_c   1.000
_cell.angle_alpha   90.00
_cell.angle_beta   90.00
_cell.angle_gamma   90.00
#
_symmetry.space_group_name_H-M   'P 1'
#
loop_
_entity.id
_entity.type
_entity.pdbx_description
1 polymer ?
#
loop_
_entity_poly.entity_id
_entity_poly.type
_entity_poly.pdbx_seq_one_letter_code
_entity_poly.pdbx_strand_id
1 'polypeptide(L)'
;MTKKIQNNLHYFKISQESPEKLLDEFYIFDEKNPAIGKYIAHIKEIKHLLITIKTLKEKQEKQLIIDKYFYALQEILGDFSNCSEFICFANACDSILSAVKADIDLLKKVSERYFAKRVINEIVPEEWVQAILDTNASRKKGKCGENKLISILKQKGFTEVKTWEDFFGVKNCVTSFSKKFNLKNIRKNLKINIKTKKQNKTLDLIIRADDKIFLLEAKHLNTSGGDQDKQISELIEIISLKERNEIISFISFLDGSYANVILNKKGGSEKLETQRAEIQKHLTHNSRNFWLNTAGFEALFSDLTSE
;
A
#
# COMPACT_ATOMS: atom_id res chain seq x y z
N MET A 1 -4.21 36.12 13.75
CA MET A 1 -4.44 35.64 15.14
C MET A 1 -4.15 34.16 15.05
N THR A 2 -2.96 33.72 15.46
CA THR A 2 -2.55 32.32 15.37
C THR A 2 -3.60 31.44 16.02
N LYS A 3 -4.31 30.64 15.23
CA LYS A 3 -5.24 29.65 15.77
C LYS A 3 -4.41 28.65 16.55
N LYS A 4 -4.61 28.62 17.87
CA LYS A 4 -3.95 27.65 18.73
C LYS A 4 -4.46 26.25 18.37
N ILE A 5 -3.55 25.30 18.18
CA ILE A 5 -3.91 23.88 18.02
C ILE A 5 -4.97 23.48 19.05
N GLN A 6 -6.02 22.80 18.60
CA GLN A 6 -7.07 22.32 19.48
C GLN A 6 -6.73 20.96 20.07
N ASN A 7 -7.56 20.49 21.00
CA ASN A 7 -7.44 19.17 21.59
C ASN A 7 -7.57 18.07 20.51
N ASN A 8 -6.86 16.95 20.63
CA ASN A 8 -6.94 15.84 19.65
C ASN A 8 -8.36 15.33 19.38
N LEU A 9 -9.25 15.32 20.39
CA LEU A 9 -10.66 14.94 20.25
C LEU A 9 -11.44 15.89 19.34
N HIS A 10 -11.01 17.14 19.20
CA HIS A 10 -11.60 18.07 18.23
C HIS A 10 -11.39 17.57 16.80
N TYR A 11 -10.13 17.27 16.42
CA TYR A 11 -9.81 16.78 15.08
C TYR A 11 -10.33 15.35 14.83
N PHE A 12 -10.40 14.53 15.89
CA PHE A 12 -11.08 13.25 15.82
C PHE A 12 -12.57 13.41 15.49
N LYS A 13 -13.26 14.34 16.15
CA LYS A 13 -14.66 14.65 15.87
C LYS A 13 -14.87 15.15 14.44
N ILE A 14 -14.00 16.03 13.94
CA ILE A 14 -14.01 16.43 12.52
C ILE A 14 -13.91 15.21 11.61
N SER A 15 -13.02 14.28 11.93
CA SER A 15 -12.86 13.04 11.16
C SER A 15 -14.13 12.17 11.18
N GLN A 16 -14.84 12.12 12.31
CA GLN A 16 -16.11 11.39 12.42
C GLN A 16 -17.25 12.05 11.64
N GLU A 17 -17.26 13.38 11.56
CA GLU A 17 -18.32 14.17 10.92
C GLU A 17 -18.10 14.36 9.42
N SER A 18 -16.88 14.07 8.93
CA SER A 18 -16.48 14.26 7.54
C SER A 18 -16.00 12.92 6.94
N PRO A 19 -16.91 12.06 6.46
CA PRO A 19 -16.55 10.75 5.94
C PRO A 19 -15.65 10.84 4.70
N GLU A 20 -14.75 9.86 4.56
CA GLU A 20 -13.95 9.65 3.36
C GLU A 20 -14.83 9.39 2.15
N LYS A 21 -14.36 9.88 0.99
CA LYS A 21 -15.00 9.59 -0.29
C LYS A 21 -14.83 8.11 -0.62
N LEU A 22 -15.86 7.53 -1.25
CA LEU A 22 -15.77 6.16 -1.76
C LEU A 22 -14.82 6.04 -2.96
N LEU A 23 -14.70 7.13 -3.71
CA LEU A 23 -13.82 7.27 -4.87
C LEU A 23 -12.95 8.50 -4.66
N ASP A 24 -11.65 8.26 -4.54
CA ASP A 24 -10.64 9.30 -4.32
C ASP A 24 -9.58 9.19 -5.40
N GLU A 25 -9.40 10.29 -6.14
CA GLU A 25 -8.49 10.47 -7.27
C GLU A 25 -7.06 10.00 -6.99
N PHE A 26 -6.56 10.12 -5.75
CA PHE A 26 -5.22 9.63 -5.40
C PHE A 26 -5.06 8.10 -5.52
N TYR A 27 -6.17 7.38 -5.58
CA TYR A 27 -6.22 5.92 -5.63
C TYR A 27 -6.94 5.38 -6.88
N ILE A 28 -7.28 6.25 -7.83
CA ILE A 28 -7.83 5.88 -9.14
C ILE A 28 -6.68 5.61 -10.12
N PHE A 29 -6.78 4.49 -10.82
CA PHE A 29 -5.84 4.09 -11.88
C PHE A 29 -6.66 3.48 -13.02
N ASP A 30 -7.50 4.30 -13.63
CA ASP A 30 -8.45 3.96 -14.69
C ASP A 30 -7.88 4.15 -16.10
N GLU A 31 -6.72 4.80 -16.21
CA GLU A 31 -6.00 4.93 -17.47
C GLU A 31 -5.53 3.59 -18.02
N LYS A 32 -5.79 3.39 -19.31
CA LYS A 32 -5.32 2.22 -20.07
C LYS A 32 -3.81 2.12 -19.99
N ASN A 33 -3.28 0.92 -19.78
CA ASN A 33 -1.84 0.74 -19.66
C ASN A 33 -1.15 1.09 -21.00
N PRO A 34 -0.19 2.04 -21.02
CA PRO A 34 0.45 2.48 -22.26
C PRO A 34 1.26 1.37 -22.95
N ALA A 35 1.63 0.31 -22.23
CA ALA A 35 2.36 -0.84 -22.74
C ALA A 35 1.46 -2.05 -23.08
N ILE A 36 0.13 -1.91 -23.10
CA ILE A 36 -0.79 -3.05 -23.28
C ILE A 36 -0.55 -3.82 -24.59
N GLY A 37 -0.15 -3.14 -25.66
CA GLY A 37 0.20 -3.81 -26.92
C GLY A 37 1.39 -4.78 -26.77
N LYS A 38 2.36 -4.43 -25.92
CA LYS A 38 3.51 -5.32 -25.61
C LYS A 38 3.06 -6.54 -24.82
N TYR A 39 2.16 -6.36 -23.84
CA TYR A 39 1.55 -7.46 -23.11
C TYR A 39 0.83 -8.43 -24.05
N ILE A 40 -0.03 -7.92 -24.93
CA ILE A 40 -0.80 -8.77 -25.85
C ILE A 40 0.12 -9.56 -26.78
N ALA A 41 1.09 -8.89 -27.42
CA ALA A 41 2.03 -9.55 -28.32
C ALA A 41 2.80 -10.67 -27.60
N HIS A 42 3.28 -10.38 -26.40
CA HIS A 42 4.04 -11.34 -25.60
C HIS A 42 3.20 -12.52 -25.10
N ILE A 43 1.95 -12.27 -24.69
CA ILE A 43 1.02 -13.33 -24.26
C ILE A 43 0.67 -14.25 -25.45
N LYS A 44 0.55 -13.71 -26.67
CA LYS A 44 0.35 -14.52 -27.88
C LYS A 44 1.52 -15.48 -28.11
N GLU A 45 2.76 -15.01 -27.95
CA GLU A 45 3.95 -15.87 -28.07
C GLU A 45 3.95 -17.01 -27.04
N ILE A 46 3.65 -16.70 -25.76
CA ILE A 46 3.49 -17.70 -24.70
C ILE A 46 2.44 -18.74 -25.09
N LYS A 47 1.26 -18.31 -25.57
CA LYS A 47 0.18 -19.20 -25.99
C LYS A 47 0.59 -20.08 -27.17
N HIS A 48 1.25 -19.52 -28.18
CA HIS A 48 1.72 -20.29 -29.33
C HIS A 48 2.68 -21.42 -28.90
N LEU A 49 3.62 -21.14 -27.99
CA LEU A 49 4.52 -22.16 -27.46
C LEU A 49 3.78 -23.21 -26.65
N LEU A 50 2.85 -22.82 -25.78
CA LEU A 50 2.03 -23.76 -24.99
C LEU A 50 1.15 -24.66 -25.87
N ILE A 51 0.51 -24.10 -26.90
CA ILE A 51 -0.27 -24.86 -27.89
C ILE A 51 0.63 -25.84 -28.62
N THR A 52 1.79 -25.37 -29.09
CA THR A 52 2.76 -26.21 -29.81
C THR A 52 3.22 -27.38 -28.93
N ILE A 53 3.62 -27.11 -27.69
CA ILE A 53 4.01 -28.15 -26.73
C ILE A 53 2.88 -29.17 -26.54
N LYS A 54 1.65 -28.70 -26.30
CA LYS A 54 0.49 -29.58 -26.11
C LYS A 54 0.23 -30.46 -27.34
N THR A 55 0.22 -29.88 -28.53
CA THR A 55 0.00 -30.62 -29.78
C THR A 55 1.10 -31.64 -30.05
N LEU A 56 2.37 -31.31 -29.81
CA LEU A 56 3.49 -32.25 -29.98
C LEU A 56 3.36 -33.43 -29.01
N LYS A 57 2.96 -33.18 -27.76
CA LYS A 57 2.69 -34.25 -26.78
C LYS A 57 1.54 -35.15 -27.19
N GLU A 58 0.43 -34.58 -27.66
CA GLU A 58 -0.75 -35.34 -28.14
C GLU A 58 -0.40 -36.23 -29.33
N LYS A 59 0.53 -35.77 -30.19
CA LYS A 59 1.07 -36.54 -31.32
C LYS A 59 2.18 -37.52 -30.94
N GLN A 60 2.51 -37.65 -29.66
CA GLN A 60 3.57 -38.53 -29.16
C GLN A 60 4.94 -38.26 -29.82
N GLU A 61 5.24 -36.99 -30.08
CA GLU A 61 6.52 -36.58 -30.65
C GLU A 61 7.69 -36.85 -29.71
N LYS A 62 8.91 -36.87 -30.27
CA LYS A 62 10.13 -37.14 -29.50
C LYS A 62 10.29 -36.11 -28.38
N GLN A 63 10.54 -36.58 -27.15
CA GLN A 63 10.72 -35.74 -25.96
C GLN A 63 11.77 -34.63 -26.18
N LEU A 64 12.86 -34.93 -26.88
CA LEU A 64 13.90 -33.95 -27.22
C LEU A 64 13.36 -32.76 -28.03
N ILE A 65 12.37 -32.97 -28.88
CA ILE A 65 11.73 -31.91 -29.68
C ILE A 65 10.83 -31.08 -28.76
N ILE A 66 10.01 -31.73 -27.94
CA ILE A 66 9.13 -31.07 -26.97
C ILE A 66 9.94 -30.19 -26.01
N ASP A 67 11.06 -30.70 -25.52
CA ASP A 67 11.95 -29.98 -24.59
C ASP A 67 12.49 -28.68 -25.19
N LYS A 68 12.78 -28.63 -26.51
CA LYS A 68 13.19 -27.38 -27.17
C LYS A 68 12.16 -26.27 -27.02
N TYR A 69 10.87 -26.61 -27.13
CA TYR A 69 9.79 -25.62 -26.97
C TYR A 69 9.59 -25.25 -25.50
N PHE A 70 9.84 -26.15 -24.56
CA PHE A 70 9.87 -25.78 -23.13
C PHE A 70 11.01 -24.80 -22.81
N TYR A 71 12.20 -24.98 -23.38
CA TYR A 71 13.29 -24.01 -23.21
C TYR A 71 12.97 -22.67 -23.87
N ALA A 72 12.41 -22.66 -25.08
CA ALA A 72 11.93 -21.42 -25.71
C ALA A 72 10.88 -20.71 -24.85
N LEU A 73 9.94 -21.46 -24.26
CA LEU A 73 8.94 -20.91 -23.34
C LEU A 73 9.63 -20.30 -22.11
N GLN A 74 10.58 -21.02 -21.50
CA GLN A 74 11.35 -20.56 -20.35
C GLN A 74 12.09 -19.24 -20.63
N GLU A 75 12.70 -19.11 -21.81
CA GLU A 75 13.45 -17.92 -22.21
C GLU A 75 12.56 -16.68 -22.32
N ILE A 76 11.38 -16.82 -22.93
CA ILE A 76 10.47 -15.68 -23.12
C ILE A 76 9.74 -15.28 -21.84
N LEU A 77 9.53 -16.19 -20.87
CA LEU A 77 8.90 -15.83 -19.61
C LEU A 77 9.70 -14.73 -18.90
N GLY A 78 9.06 -13.65 -18.50
CA GLY A 78 9.72 -12.49 -17.91
C GLY A 78 8.81 -11.27 -17.88
N ASP A 79 9.34 -10.13 -18.32
CA ASP A 79 8.57 -8.90 -18.44
C ASP A 79 7.36 -9.15 -19.34
N PHE A 80 6.22 -8.53 -18.99
CA PHE A 80 4.95 -8.70 -19.69
C PHE A 80 4.27 -10.07 -19.57
N SER A 81 4.92 -11.11 -19.00
CA SER A 81 4.29 -12.43 -18.83
C SER A 81 3.33 -12.50 -17.64
N ASN A 82 3.42 -11.56 -16.69
CA ASN A 82 2.67 -11.56 -15.43
C ASN A 82 1.15 -11.37 -15.61
N CYS A 83 0.70 -11.01 -16.82
CA CYS A 83 -0.71 -10.90 -17.18
C CYS A 83 -1.19 -12.04 -18.11
N SER A 84 -0.35 -13.05 -18.37
CA SER A 84 -0.78 -14.23 -19.12
C SER A 84 -1.63 -15.15 -18.24
N GLU A 85 -2.62 -15.80 -18.82
CA GLU A 85 -3.47 -16.76 -18.12
C GLU A 85 -2.67 -17.95 -17.60
N PHE A 86 -1.58 -18.30 -18.28
CA PHE A 86 -0.65 -19.34 -17.84
C PHE A 86 0.06 -18.98 -16.53
N ILE A 87 0.59 -17.76 -16.41
CA ILE A 87 1.24 -17.32 -15.16
C ILE A 87 0.22 -17.07 -14.05
N CYS A 88 -0.99 -16.59 -14.37
CA CYS A 88 -2.07 -16.55 -13.38
C CYS A 88 -2.42 -17.96 -12.86
N PHE A 89 -2.40 -18.98 -13.72
CA PHE A 89 -2.58 -20.36 -13.30
C PHE A 89 -1.39 -20.90 -12.48
N ALA A 90 -0.16 -20.55 -12.83
CA ALA A 90 1.01 -20.89 -12.04
C ALA A 90 0.91 -20.34 -10.61
N ASN A 91 0.41 -19.11 -10.45
CA ASN A 91 0.14 -18.52 -9.14
C ASN A 91 -0.91 -19.31 -8.35
N ALA A 92 -1.94 -19.83 -9.03
CA ALA A 92 -2.93 -20.72 -8.41
C ALA A 92 -2.36 -22.12 -8.05
N CYS A 93 -1.18 -22.47 -8.56
CA CYS A 93 -0.45 -23.69 -8.22
C CYS A 93 0.59 -23.47 -7.10
N ASP A 94 0.44 -22.42 -6.29
CA ASP A 94 1.38 -22.04 -5.23
C ASP A 94 2.82 -21.80 -5.75
N SER A 95 2.91 -21.14 -6.90
CA SER A 95 4.18 -20.78 -7.51
C SER A 95 4.18 -19.31 -7.95
N ILE A 96 5.33 -18.83 -8.43
CA ILE A 96 5.49 -17.47 -8.93
C ILE A 96 6.28 -17.49 -10.23
N LEU A 97 6.09 -16.45 -11.06
CA LEU A 97 6.76 -16.31 -12.36
C LEU A 97 8.27 -16.57 -12.29
N SER A 98 8.97 -15.99 -11.30
CA SER A 98 10.42 -16.15 -11.16
C SER A 98 10.84 -17.59 -10.87
N ALA A 99 10.06 -18.32 -10.06
CA ALA A 99 10.31 -19.72 -9.76
C ALA A 99 10.06 -20.60 -11.00
N VAL A 100 8.91 -20.40 -11.68
CA VAL A 100 8.57 -21.12 -12.91
C VAL A 100 9.58 -20.85 -14.03
N LYS A 101 10.08 -19.63 -14.14
CA LYS A 101 11.14 -19.29 -15.10
C LYS A 101 12.46 -19.98 -14.75
N ALA A 102 12.86 -20.00 -13.49
CA ALA A 102 14.16 -20.50 -13.07
C ALA A 102 14.27 -22.04 -13.13
N ASP A 103 13.16 -22.75 -12.90
CA ASP A 103 13.13 -24.21 -12.80
C ASP A 103 12.34 -24.82 -13.98
N ILE A 104 13.07 -25.46 -14.89
CA ILE A 104 12.50 -26.10 -16.09
C ILE A 104 11.57 -27.26 -15.75
N ASP A 105 11.86 -28.01 -14.67
CA ASP A 105 11.02 -29.15 -14.26
C ASP A 105 9.72 -28.65 -13.64
N LEU A 106 9.78 -27.55 -12.89
CA LEU A 106 8.59 -26.85 -12.41
C LEU A 106 7.76 -26.30 -13.57
N LEU A 107 8.38 -25.66 -14.57
CA LEU A 107 7.69 -25.17 -15.77
C LEU A 107 6.94 -26.30 -16.48
N LYS A 108 7.59 -27.46 -16.69
CA LYS A 108 6.96 -28.65 -17.26
C LYS A 108 5.76 -29.09 -16.42
N LYS A 109 5.94 -29.28 -15.10
CA LYS A 109 4.86 -29.72 -14.19
C LYS A 109 3.65 -28.77 -14.19
N VAL A 110 3.88 -27.46 -14.16
CA VAL A 110 2.80 -26.46 -14.21
C VAL A 110 2.11 -26.49 -15.57
N SER A 111 2.85 -26.64 -16.66
CA SER A 111 2.30 -26.76 -18.01
C SER A 111 1.41 -27.98 -18.17
N GLU A 112 1.82 -29.16 -17.68
CA GLU A 112 0.98 -30.35 -17.71
C GLU A 112 -0.35 -30.15 -16.97
N ARG A 113 -0.29 -29.52 -15.79
CA ARG A 113 -1.50 -29.18 -15.02
C ARG A 113 -2.38 -28.19 -15.77
N TYR A 114 -1.77 -27.22 -16.44
CA TYR A 114 -2.48 -26.23 -17.26
C TYR A 114 -3.20 -26.92 -18.43
N PHE A 115 -2.49 -27.77 -19.18
CA PHE A 115 -3.04 -28.53 -20.31
C PHE A 115 -4.23 -29.40 -19.93
N ALA A 116 -4.17 -30.02 -18.74
CA ALA A 116 -5.20 -30.91 -18.24
C ALA A 116 -6.44 -30.18 -17.69
N LYS A 117 -6.33 -28.89 -17.34
CA LYS A 117 -7.38 -28.15 -16.61
C LYS A 117 -7.86 -26.89 -17.31
N ARG A 118 -7.29 -26.52 -18.46
CA ARG A 118 -7.61 -25.28 -19.18
C ARG A 118 -7.77 -25.53 -20.67
N VAL A 119 -8.69 -24.78 -21.26
CA VAL A 119 -8.79 -24.63 -22.72
C VAL A 119 -7.71 -23.64 -23.14
N ILE A 120 -6.98 -23.97 -24.21
CA ILE A 120 -5.93 -23.11 -24.77
C ILE A 120 -6.33 -22.77 -26.19
N ASN A 121 -6.30 -21.49 -26.51
CA ASN A 121 -6.57 -20.93 -27.82
C ASN A 121 -5.66 -19.73 -28.06
N GLU A 122 -5.68 -19.16 -29.26
CA GLU A 122 -4.82 -18.04 -29.66
C GLU A 122 -5.40 -16.66 -29.29
N ILE A 123 -6.62 -16.61 -28.76
CA ILE A 123 -7.33 -15.36 -28.51
C ILE A 123 -6.71 -14.69 -27.29
N VAL A 124 -6.29 -13.43 -27.45
CA VAL A 124 -5.78 -12.59 -26.35
C VAL A 124 -6.53 -11.26 -26.39
N PRO A 125 -7.74 -11.21 -25.79
CA PRO A 125 -8.53 -9.98 -25.75
C PRO A 125 -7.82 -8.93 -24.90
N GLU A 126 -7.78 -7.70 -25.40
CA GLU A 126 -7.11 -6.59 -24.72
C GLU A 126 -7.72 -6.33 -23.35
N GLU A 127 -9.04 -6.40 -23.25
CA GLU A 127 -9.81 -6.17 -22.03
C GLU A 127 -9.48 -7.19 -20.93
N TRP A 128 -9.10 -8.43 -21.28
CA TRP A 128 -8.68 -9.43 -20.29
C TRP A 128 -7.31 -9.09 -19.72
N VAL A 129 -6.39 -8.64 -20.57
CA VAL A 129 -5.06 -8.19 -20.16
C VAL A 129 -5.17 -6.96 -19.26
N GLN A 130 -5.99 -5.97 -19.65
CA GLN A 130 -6.24 -4.76 -18.85
C GLN A 130 -6.88 -5.11 -17.49
N ALA A 131 -7.88 -6.00 -17.44
CA ALA A 131 -8.51 -6.39 -16.18
C ALA A 131 -7.52 -7.01 -15.17
N ILE A 132 -6.54 -7.79 -15.65
CA ILE A 132 -5.48 -8.34 -14.79
C ILE A 132 -4.53 -7.21 -14.32
N LEU A 133 -4.22 -6.25 -15.19
CA LEU A 133 -3.42 -5.08 -14.83
C LEU A 133 -4.11 -4.21 -13.77
N ASP A 134 -5.42 -3.99 -13.91
CA ASP A 134 -6.24 -3.21 -12.97
C ASP A 134 -6.29 -3.88 -11.60
N THR A 135 -6.45 -5.21 -11.57
CA THR A 135 -6.39 -6.00 -10.34
C THR A 135 -5.05 -5.79 -9.60
N ASN A 136 -3.96 -5.71 -10.36
CA ASN A 136 -2.62 -5.46 -9.82
C ASN A 136 -2.40 -4.00 -9.38
N ALA A 137 -3.23 -3.04 -9.79
CA ALA A 137 -3.11 -1.63 -9.41
C ALA A 137 -3.28 -1.40 -7.90
N SER A 138 -4.01 -2.28 -7.21
CA SER A 138 -4.13 -2.29 -5.75
C SER A 138 -2.77 -2.23 -5.03
N ARG A 139 -1.74 -2.90 -5.57
CA ARG A 139 -0.38 -2.91 -5.00
C ARG A 139 0.30 -1.54 -5.03
N LYS A 140 -0.11 -0.65 -5.94
CA LYS A 140 0.43 0.72 -6.06
C LYS A 140 -0.12 1.66 -4.99
N LYS A 141 -1.25 1.33 -4.36
CA LYS A 141 -1.98 2.21 -3.42
C LYS A 141 -1.22 2.53 -2.14
N GLY A 142 -0.27 1.69 -1.71
CA GLY A 142 0.52 1.93 -0.50
C GLY A 142 1.30 3.26 -0.56
N LYS A 143 2.02 3.52 -1.66
CA LYS A 143 2.76 4.77 -1.83
C LYS A 143 1.84 5.98 -2.08
N CYS A 144 0.66 5.76 -2.63
CA CYS A 144 -0.31 6.83 -2.88
C CYS A 144 -0.77 7.53 -1.61
N GLY A 145 -0.95 6.79 -0.50
CA GLY A 145 -1.35 7.39 0.77
C GLY A 145 -0.32 8.40 1.29
N GLU A 146 0.98 8.07 1.22
CA GLU A 146 2.05 9.03 1.53
C GLU A 146 2.00 10.25 0.60
N ASN A 147 1.87 10.02 -0.71
CA ASN A 147 1.83 11.10 -1.70
C ASN A 147 0.65 12.05 -1.49
N LYS A 148 -0.54 11.51 -1.13
CA LYS A 148 -1.73 12.30 -0.79
C LYS A 148 -1.46 13.21 0.40
N LEU A 149 -0.94 12.66 1.50
CA LEU A 149 -0.60 13.45 2.69
C LEU A 149 0.45 14.52 2.40
N ILE A 150 1.50 14.20 1.65
CA ILE A 150 2.52 15.17 1.23
C ILE A 150 1.89 16.26 0.35
N SER A 151 0.97 15.91 -0.56
CA SER A 151 0.26 16.88 -1.39
C SER A 151 -0.57 17.84 -0.55
N ILE A 152 -1.33 17.34 0.43
CA ILE A 152 -2.12 18.15 1.36
C ILE A 152 -1.20 19.12 2.14
N LEU A 153 -0.06 18.62 2.63
CA LEU A 153 0.91 19.44 3.36
C LEU A 153 1.53 20.52 2.46
N LYS A 154 1.87 20.20 1.20
CA LYS A 154 2.40 21.18 0.23
C LYS A 154 1.41 22.30 -0.04
N GLN A 155 0.12 21.98 -0.18
CA GLN A 155 -0.94 22.98 -0.34
C GLN A 155 -1.06 23.91 0.89
N LYS A 156 -0.60 23.46 2.06
CA LYS A 156 -0.55 24.25 3.31
C LYS A 156 0.81 24.91 3.57
N GLY A 157 1.71 24.93 2.58
CA GLY A 157 3.00 25.61 2.65
C GLY A 157 4.14 24.79 3.28
N PHE A 158 3.97 23.48 3.46
CA PHE A 158 5.08 22.62 3.92
C PHE A 158 6.03 22.28 2.76
N THR A 159 7.33 22.29 3.05
CA THR A 159 8.37 21.90 2.10
C THR A 159 8.77 20.44 2.30
N GLU A 160 8.89 19.68 1.21
CA GLU A 160 9.44 18.32 1.29
C GLU A 160 10.96 18.37 1.35
N VAL A 161 11.57 17.75 2.37
CA VAL A 161 13.02 17.80 2.62
C VAL A 161 13.67 16.42 2.53
N LYS A 162 14.97 16.37 2.23
CA LYS A 162 15.72 15.11 2.02
C LYS A 162 16.93 14.94 2.94
N THR A 163 17.25 15.95 3.75
CA THR A 163 18.42 15.99 4.63
C THR A 163 18.02 16.46 6.04
N TRP A 164 18.82 16.12 7.04
CA TRP A 164 18.56 16.56 8.41
C TRP A 164 18.83 18.05 8.57
N GLU A 165 19.80 18.57 7.82
CA GLU A 165 20.13 19.98 7.73
C GLU A 165 18.91 20.79 7.27
N ASP A 166 18.27 20.38 6.18
CA ASP A 166 17.04 21.03 5.68
C ASP A 166 15.88 20.87 6.66
N PHE A 167 15.73 19.68 7.27
CA PHE A 167 14.66 19.42 8.25
C PHE A 167 14.76 20.35 9.46
N PHE A 168 15.97 20.67 9.92
CA PHE A 168 16.18 21.62 11.01
C PHE A 168 16.21 23.08 10.55
N GLY A 169 16.53 23.36 9.28
CA GLY A 169 16.57 24.70 8.70
C GLY A 169 15.20 25.27 8.30
N VAL A 170 14.21 24.42 8.02
CA VAL A 170 12.87 24.83 7.58
C VAL A 170 11.84 24.67 8.71
N LYS A 171 10.99 25.69 8.93
CA LYS A 171 9.95 25.65 9.97
C LYS A 171 8.86 24.62 9.70
N ASN A 172 8.33 24.61 8.47
CA ASN A 172 7.25 23.73 8.06
C ASN A 172 7.73 22.77 6.97
N CYS A 173 8.02 21.52 7.33
CA CYS A 173 8.54 20.55 6.39
C CYS A 173 8.04 19.12 6.63
N VAL A 174 8.16 18.27 5.61
CA VAL A 174 7.82 16.85 5.67
C VAL A 174 8.90 16.00 5.00
N THR A 175 9.13 14.80 5.53
CA THR A 175 9.96 13.77 4.89
C THR A 175 9.37 12.38 5.15
N SER A 176 9.53 11.47 4.20
CA SER A 176 9.27 10.04 4.43
C SER A 176 10.41 9.39 5.21
N PHE A 177 10.10 8.30 5.91
CA PHE A 177 11.13 7.42 6.44
C PHE A 177 11.96 6.83 5.30
N SER A 178 13.27 6.72 5.52
CA SER A 178 14.22 6.30 4.49
C SER A 178 15.52 5.78 5.11
N LYS A 179 16.49 5.40 4.28
CA LYS A 179 17.84 5.05 4.77
C LYS A 179 18.46 6.18 5.62
N LYS A 180 18.22 7.45 5.27
CA LYS A 180 18.70 8.63 6.01
C LYS A 180 17.84 8.93 7.24
N PHE A 181 16.52 8.88 7.07
CA PHE A 181 15.52 9.05 8.13
C PHE A 181 15.06 7.70 8.68
N ASN A 182 16.01 6.91 9.19
CA ASN A 182 15.71 5.63 9.84
C ASN A 182 15.49 5.83 11.35
N LEU A 183 14.87 4.86 12.02
CA LEU A 183 14.57 4.94 13.46
C LEU A 183 15.79 5.27 14.33
N LYS A 184 16.97 4.72 14.03
CA LYS A 184 18.20 5.00 14.81
C LYS A 184 18.56 6.48 14.72
N ASN A 185 18.55 7.05 13.51
CA ASN A 185 18.86 8.45 13.28
C ASN A 185 17.79 9.37 13.86
N ILE A 186 16.51 9.01 13.75
CA ILE A 186 15.41 9.79 14.32
C ILE A 186 15.51 9.84 15.85
N ARG A 187 15.72 8.69 16.51
CA ARG A 187 15.93 8.64 17.97
C ARG A 187 17.10 9.54 18.40
N LYS A 188 18.20 9.50 17.65
CA LYS A 188 19.39 10.33 17.92
C LYS A 188 19.13 11.82 17.71
N ASN A 189 18.63 12.20 16.54
CA ASN A 189 18.50 13.60 16.13
C ASN A 189 17.34 14.32 16.82
N LEU A 190 16.21 13.62 17.05
CA LEU A 190 15.05 14.19 17.74
C LEU A 190 15.08 13.95 19.26
N LYS A 191 16.07 13.22 19.76
CA LYS A 191 16.21 12.84 21.18
C LYS A 191 14.95 12.16 21.74
N ILE A 192 14.39 11.22 20.97
CA ILE A 192 13.16 10.50 21.31
C ILE A 192 13.40 9.03 21.64
N ASN A 193 12.53 8.46 22.47
CA ASN A 193 12.57 7.08 22.94
C ASN A 193 11.33 6.32 22.46
N ILE A 194 11.14 6.19 21.15
CA ILE A 194 10.08 5.36 20.58
C ILE A 194 10.35 3.89 20.93
N LYS A 195 9.54 3.31 21.82
CA LYS A 195 9.53 1.87 22.13
C LYS A 195 8.39 1.19 21.38
N THR A 196 8.56 0.89 20.09
CA THR A 196 7.62 0.01 19.37
C THR A 196 7.81 -1.43 19.85
N LYS A 197 6.72 -2.18 20.06
CA LYS A 197 6.81 -3.59 20.53
C LYS A 197 7.43 -4.50 19.47
N LYS A 198 7.26 -4.17 18.19
CA LYS A 198 7.92 -4.84 17.06
C LYS A 198 9.24 -4.12 16.73
N GLN A 199 10.36 -4.84 16.77
CA GLN A 199 11.67 -4.31 16.38
C GLN A 199 11.63 -3.77 14.95
N ASN A 200 12.21 -2.58 14.75
CA ASN A 200 12.47 -1.94 13.45
C ASN A 200 11.27 -1.47 12.60
N LYS A 201 10.03 -1.40 13.13
CA LYS A 201 8.91 -0.86 12.34
C LYS A 201 9.07 0.66 12.12
N THR A 202 9.39 1.06 10.88
CA THR A 202 9.40 2.46 10.44
C THR A 202 7.99 2.96 10.24
N LEU A 203 7.73 4.21 10.61
CA LEU A 203 6.48 4.90 10.27
C LEU A 203 6.57 5.43 8.83
N ASP A 204 5.52 6.09 8.35
CA ASP A 204 5.47 6.56 6.98
C ASP A 204 6.08 7.96 6.83
N LEU A 205 5.65 8.93 7.64
CA LEU A 205 6.08 10.34 7.53
C LEU A 205 6.59 10.94 8.85
N ILE A 206 7.48 11.93 8.72
CA ILE A 206 7.92 12.86 9.77
C ILE A 206 7.56 14.26 9.30
N ILE A 207 6.74 14.96 10.08
CA ILE A 207 6.26 16.30 9.73
C ILE A 207 6.72 17.25 10.84
N ARG A 208 7.36 18.35 10.47
CA ARG A 208 7.68 19.45 11.38
C ARG A 208 6.78 20.63 11.06
N ALA A 209 6.07 21.14 12.06
CA ALA A 209 5.29 22.36 11.99
C ALA A 209 5.76 23.30 13.10
N ASP A 210 6.58 24.28 12.71
CA ASP A 210 7.31 25.18 13.61
C ASP A 210 8.17 24.42 14.66
N ASP A 211 7.76 24.43 15.92
CA ASP A 211 8.42 23.75 17.03
C ASP A 211 7.94 22.30 17.23
N LYS A 212 6.81 21.92 16.63
CA LYS A 212 6.19 20.60 16.79
C LYS A 212 6.66 19.63 15.72
N ILE A 213 6.74 18.37 16.12
CA ILE A 213 7.09 17.26 15.25
C ILE A 213 6.05 16.15 15.39
N PHE A 214 5.52 15.73 14.26
CA PHE A 214 4.55 14.65 14.14
C PHE A 214 5.19 13.45 13.47
N LEU A 215 4.96 12.29 14.06
CA LEU A 215 5.37 11.00 13.52
C LEU A 215 4.11 10.24 13.09
N LEU A 216 3.99 9.96 11.81
CA LEU A 216 2.73 9.53 11.20
C LEU A 216 2.84 8.13 10.59
N GLU A 217 1.90 7.26 10.94
CA GLU A 217 1.60 6.02 10.22
C GLU A 217 0.28 6.22 9.45
N ALA A 218 0.28 5.88 8.16
CA ALA A 218 -0.86 5.93 7.26
C ALA A 218 -1.29 4.52 6.83
N LYS A 219 -2.59 4.30 6.73
CA LYS A 219 -3.18 3.13 6.08
C LYS A 219 -4.35 3.57 5.19
N HIS A 220 -4.51 2.88 4.08
CA HIS A 220 -5.67 3.03 3.18
C HIS A 220 -6.44 1.73 3.17
N LEU A 221 -7.69 1.75 3.64
CA LEU A 221 -8.53 0.56 3.79
C LEU A 221 -9.93 0.82 3.20
N ASN A 222 -10.37 -0.08 2.30
CA ASN A 222 -11.71 -0.03 1.70
C ASN A 222 -12.64 -1.16 2.20
N THR A 223 -12.09 -2.18 2.85
CA THR A 223 -12.84 -3.36 3.31
C THR A 223 -12.35 -3.81 4.68
N SER A 224 -13.16 -4.64 5.36
CA SER A 224 -12.75 -5.38 6.57
C SER A 224 -12.08 -6.72 6.21
N GLY A 225 -11.44 -7.36 7.19
CA GLY A 225 -10.82 -8.68 7.08
C GLY A 225 -9.64 -8.86 8.05
N GLY A 226 -9.08 -10.07 8.12
CA GLY A 226 -8.06 -10.40 9.12
C GLY A 226 -6.76 -9.60 8.98
N ASP A 227 -6.29 -9.37 7.75
CA ASP A 227 -5.11 -8.53 7.51
C ASP A 227 -5.37 -7.05 7.81
N GLN A 228 -6.60 -6.59 7.54
CA GLN A 228 -7.04 -5.23 7.80
C GLN A 228 -7.16 -4.97 9.31
N ASP A 229 -7.65 -5.94 10.07
CA ASP A 229 -7.72 -5.87 11.53
C ASP A 229 -6.34 -5.67 12.15
N LYS A 230 -5.33 -6.35 11.62
CA LYS A 230 -3.93 -6.15 12.03
C LYS A 230 -3.46 -4.73 11.75
N GLN A 231 -3.82 -4.14 10.61
CA GLN A 231 -3.47 -2.76 10.29
C GLN A 231 -4.15 -1.75 11.23
N ILE A 232 -5.41 -1.98 11.60
CA ILE A 232 -6.11 -1.16 12.60
C ILE A 232 -5.45 -1.27 13.97
N SER A 233 -5.14 -2.48 14.44
CA SER A 233 -4.41 -2.68 15.69
C SER A 233 -3.04 -1.99 15.69
N GLU A 234 -2.36 -1.95 14.54
CA GLU A 234 -1.12 -1.20 14.37
C GLU A 234 -1.34 0.31 14.51
N LEU A 235 -2.38 0.88 13.91
CA LEU A 235 -2.74 2.29 14.10
C LEU A 235 -3.10 2.61 15.56
N ILE A 236 -3.82 1.71 16.25
CA ILE A 236 -4.15 1.90 17.68
C ILE A 236 -2.88 1.87 18.53
N GLU A 237 -1.93 0.97 18.22
CA GLU A 237 -0.63 0.91 18.90
C GLU A 237 0.11 2.24 18.78
N ILE A 238 0.12 2.88 17.61
CA ILE A 238 0.81 4.16 17.41
C ILE A 238 0.26 5.27 18.31
N ILE A 239 -1.06 5.48 18.38
CA ILE A 239 -1.62 6.51 19.28
C ILE A 239 -1.53 6.13 20.76
N SER A 240 -1.26 4.86 21.08
CA SER A 240 -1.01 4.42 22.46
C SER A 240 0.39 4.82 22.97
N LEU A 241 1.33 5.12 22.07
CA LEU A 241 2.71 5.45 22.42
C LEU A 241 2.81 6.73 23.27
N LYS A 242 3.72 6.70 24.23
CA LYS A 242 4.04 7.84 25.10
C LYS A 242 5.45 8.33 24.81
N GLU A 243 5.59 9.64 24.65
CA GLU A 243 6.89 10.31 24.53
C GLU A 243 6.98 11.41 25.59
N ARG A 244 8.14 11.50 26.25
CA ARG A 244 8.44 12.52 27.26
C ARG A 244 8.64 13.88 26.61
N ASN A 245 9.23 13.90 25.42
CA ASN A 245 9.41 15.13 24.67
C ASN A 245 8.05 15.67 24.20
N GLU A 246 7.67 16.84 24.71
CA GLU A 246 6.33 17.42 24.52
C GLU A 246 6.09 17.95 23.11
N ILE A 247 7.17 18.22 22.37
CA ILE A 247 7.09 18.66 20.98
C ILE A 247 6.73 17.53 20.02
N ILE A 248 6.76 16.27 20.50
CA ILE A 248 6.55 15.07 19.68
C ILE A 248 5.14 14.55 19.87
N SER A 249 4.47 14.36 18.74
CA SER A 249 3.12 13.82 18.64
C SER A 249 3.09 12.64 17.67
N PHE A 250 2.24 11.64 17.94
CA PHE A 250 1.99 10.54 17.01
C PHE A 250 0.67 10.75 16.28
N ILE A 251 0.66 10.46 14.98
CA ILE A 251 -0.55 10.48 14.15
C ILE A 251 -0.79 9.08 13.60
N SER A 252 -1.98 8.56 13.83
CA SER A 252 -2.54 7.44 13.08
C SER A 252 -3.51 7.98 12.06
N PHE A 253 -3.16 7.83 10.79
CA PHE A 253 -3.97 8.26 9.66
C PHE A 253 -4.65 7.06 9.02
N LEU A 254 -5.97 7.12 8.90
CA LEU A 254 -6.76 6.11 8.22
C LEU A 254 -7.56 6.73 7.08
N ASP A 255 -7.26 6.28 5.87
CA ASP A 255 -7.90 6.66 4.63
C ASP A 255 -8.79 5.52 4.09
N GLY A 256 -9.61 5.85 3.10
CA GLY A 256 -10.50 4.93 2.42
C GLY A 256 -11.83 4.72 3.13
N SER A 257 -12.74 4.03 2.44
CA SER A 257 -14.13 3.89 2.89
C SER A 257 -14.28 3.16 4.24
N TYR A 258 -13.28 2.36 4.66
CA TYR A 258 -13.29 1.71 5.95
C TYR A 258 -13.08 2.67 7.12
N ALA A 259 -12.46 3.84 6.88
CA ALA A 259 -12.42 4.93 7.86
C ALA A 259 -13.84 5.30 8.33
N ASN A 260 -14.80 5.32 7.40
CA ASN A 260 -16.20 5.64 7.69
C ASN A 260 -16.85 4.60 8.60
N VAL A 261 -16.44 3.34 8.47
CA VAL A 261 -16.93 2.24 9.31
C VAL A 261 -16.36 2.35 10.71
N ILE A 262 -15.04 2.53 10.85
CA ILE A 262 -14.41 2.57 12.17
C ILE A 262 -14.76 3.84 12.95
N LEU A 263 -14.88 4.98 12.27
CA LEU A 263 -15.20 6.27 12.89
C LEU A 263 -16.69 6.47 13.19
N ASN A 264 -17.56 5.60 12.67
CA ASN A 264 -18.98 5.64 13.01
C ASN A 264 -19.20 5.40 14.51
N LYS A 265 -20.19 6.09 15.09
CA LYS A 265 -20.48 6.06 16.53
C LYS A 265 -21.32 4.86 16.96
N LYS A 266 -21.92 4.12 16.03
CA LYS A 266 -22.81 2.99 16.36
C LYS A 266 -22.72 1.86 15.34
N GLY A 267 -22.96 0.65 15.82
CA GLY A 267 -23.16 -0.54 15.01
C GLY A 267 -21.87 -1.19 14.56
N GLY A 268 -21.91 -2.51 14.38
CA GLY A 268 -20.75 -3.31 14.00
C GLY A 268 -20.65 -4.60 14.80
N SER A 269 -19.54 -5.31 14.61
CA SER A 269 -19.19 -6.48 15.42
C SER A 269 -18.62 -6.05 16.77
N GLU A 270 -18.63 -6.95 17.75
CA GLU A 270 -17.99 -6.77 19.06
C GLU A 270 -16.52 -6.32 18.94
N LYS A 271 -15.82 -6.86 17.93
CA LYS A 271 -14.45 -6.48 17.61
C LYS A 271 -14.31 -5.01 17.21
N LEU A 272 -15.23 -4.51 16.38
CA LEU A 272 -15.23 -3.12 15.95
C LEU A 272 -15.51 -2.18 17.14
N GLU A 273 -16.45 -2.55 18.00
CA GLU A 273 -16.73 -1.80 19.23
C GLU A 273 -15.51 -1.78 20.16
N THR A 274 -14.79 -2.90 20.27
CA THR A 274 -13.52 -2.97 21.02
C THR A 274 -12.48 -2.01 20.44
N GLN A 275 -12.26 -2.03 19.11
CA GLN A 275 -11.33 -1.12 18.44
C GLN A 275 -11.69 0.36 18.67
N ARG A 276 -12.97 0.72 18.56
CA ARG A 276 -13.44 2.09 18.84
C ARG A 276 -13.21 2.51 20.28
N ALA A 277 -13.51 1.62 21.23
CA ALA A 277 -13.27 1.87 22.65
C ALA A 277 -11.77 2.07 22.94
N GLU A 278 -10.89 1.29 22.31
CA GLU A 278 -9.45 1.47 22.43
C GLU A 278 -8.96 2.78 21.83
N ILE A 279 -9.45 3.18 20.65
CA ILE A 279 -9.13 4.47 20.03
C ILE A 279 -9.52 5.60 20.98
N GLN A 280 -10.78 5.63 21.44
CA GLN A 280 -11.28 6.66 22.34
C GLN A 280 -10.49 6.70 23.65
N LYS A 281 -10.20 5.54 24.24
CA LYS A 281 -9.37 5.41 25.44
C LYS A 281 -8.00 6.04 25.21
N HIS A 282 -7.30 5.67 24.15
CA HIS A 282 -5.94 6.16 23.89
C HIS A 282 -5.90 7.65 23.56
N LEU A 283 -6.86 8.18 22.79
CA LEU A 283 -6.95 9.62 22.54
C LEU A 283 -7.22 10.41 23.83
N THR A 284 -8.06 9.89 24.73
CA THR A 284 -8.36 10.54 26.01
C THR A 284 -7.14 10.55 26.94
N HIS A 285 -6.37 9.45 26.98
CA HIS A 285 -5.18 9.34 27.85
C HIS A 285 -3.93 10.01 27.26
N ASN A 286 -3.83 10.13 25.94
CA ASN A 286 -2.70 10.72 25.23
C ASN A 286 -3.18 11.90 24.38
N SER A 287 -3.48 13.04 25.02
CA SER A 287 -4.08 14.23 24.39
C SER A 287 -3.26 14.87 23.25
N ARG A 288 -1.98 14.49 23.11
CA ARG A 288 -1.06 14.94 22.06
C ARG A 288 -1.00 14.01 20.84
N ASN A 289 -1.64 12.85 20.88
CA ASN A 289 -1.66 11.91 19.77
C ASN A 289 -2.99 12.02 19.02
N PHE A 290 -2.96 11.80 17.72
CA PHE A 290 -4.11 12.06 16.85
C PHE A 290 -4.50 10.82 16.08
N TRP A 291 -5.81 10.60 15.95
CA TRP A 291 -6.39 9.67 14.99
C TRP A 291 -7.17 10.49 13.98
N LEU A 292 -6.77 10.44 12.71
CA LEU A 292 -7.27 11.36 11.69
C LEU A 292 -7.64 10.60 10.42
N ASN A 293 -8.69 11.08 9.75
CA ASN A 293 -8.87 10.86 8.32
C ASN A 293 -8.43 12.12 7.55
N THR A 294 -8.70 12.22 6.25
CA THR A 294 -8.32 13.35 5.38
C THR A 294 -8.79 14.69 5.95
N ALA A 295 -10.05 14.80 6.32
CA ALA A 295 -10.61 16.06 6.84
C ALA A 295 -9.98 16.47 8.17
N GLY A 296 -9.79 15.52 9.10
CA GLY A 296 -9.12 15.79 10.37
C GLY A 296 -7.66 16.20 10.19
N PHE A 297 -6.96 15.56 9.24
CA PHE A 297 -5.59 15.90 8.88
C PHE A 297 -5.51 17.30 8.27
N GLU A 298 -6.40 17.63 7.34
CA GLU A 298 -6.48 18.96 6.75
C GLU A 298 -6.74 20.04 7.80
N ALA A 299 -7.68 19.80 8.72
CA ALA A 299 -8.02 20.73 9.78
C ALA A 299 -6.85 20.96 10.75
N LEU A 300 -6.17 19.88 11.19
CA LEU A 300 -5.01 19.98 12.08
C LEU A 300 -3.91 20.84 11.45
N PHE A 301 -3.55 20.56 10.21
CA PHE A 301 -2.45 21.28 9.57
C PHE A 301 -2.85 22.68 9.09
N SER A 302 -4.14 22.95 8.86
CA SER A 302 -4.63 24.33 8.68
C SER A 302 -4.43 25.17 9.94
N ASP A 303 -4.80 24.64 11.11
CA ASP A 303 -4.62 25.37 12.38
C ASP A 303 -3.13 25.62 12.70
N LEU A 304 -2.23 24.75 12.24
CA LEU A 304 -0.79 24.89 12.43
C LEU A 304 -0.13 25.90 11.49
N THR A 305 -0.74 26.25 10.36
CA THR A 305 -0.17 27.18 9.37
C THR A 305 -0.97 28.46 9.16
N SER A 306 -2.12 28.61 9.81
CA SER A 306 -2.91 29.84 9.77
C SER A 306 -2.25 30.93 10.64
N GLU A 307 -1.67 31.94 10.00
CA GLU A 307 -1.19 33.20 10.64
C GLU A 307 -2.35 34.06 11.20
#